data_AF-A0A7J2KDX7-F1
#
_entry.id   AF-A0A7J2KDX7-F1
#
_cell.length_a   1.000
_cell.length_b   1.000
_cell.length_c   1.000
_cell.angle_alpha   90.00
_cell.angle_beta   90.00
_cell.angle_gamma   90.00
#
_symmetry.space_group_name_H-M   'P 1'
#
loop_
_entity.id
_entity.type
_entity.pdbx_description
1 polymer ?
#
loop_
_entity_poly.entity_id
_entity_poly.type
_entity_poly.pdbx_seq_one_letter_code
_entity_poly.pdbx_strand_id
1 'polypeptide(L)'
;YLATILFSIINAYVIYSSKNDILHTIILTIFASAAGSVLSFTLSPISVWVISIAVSIYDIYAVFRGPIKKIIIEYGEIKKNEKRSSKGVIDTLRGAVIPFRGISLGMGDAIFYSMICSTSLIYPYVSFARALVVAISITIGNYITLRMLEKKDLLPAMPIPTLMAIMSYLLSILLKI
;
A
#
# COMPACT_ATOMS: atom_id res chain seq x y z
N TYR A 1 -29.40 5.06 2.13
CA TYR A 1 -28.78 5.08 3.47
C TYR A 1 -28.86 3.73 4.19
N LEU A 2 -30.03 3.10 4.34
CA LEU A 2 -30.11 1.77 4.99
C LEU A 2 -29.28 0.69 4.29
N ALA A 3 -29.34 0.59 2.96
CA ALA A 3 -28.57 -0.40 2.20
C ALA A 3 -27.04 -0.23 2.33
N THR A 4 -26.55 1.01 2.36
CA THR A 4 -25.11 1.30 2.50
C THR A 4 -24.60 0.98 3.89
N ILE A 5 -25.41 1.26 4.92
CA ILE A 5 -25.10 0.90 6.31
C ILE A 5 -25.04 -0.63 6.43
N LEU A 6 -26.01 -1.35 5.87
CA LEU A 6 -26.05 -2.81 5.91
C LEU A 6 -24.82 -3.42 5.20
N PHE A 7 -24.46 -2.90 4.03
CA PHE A 7 -23.28 -3.32 3.28
C PHE A 7 -21.98 -3.06 4.05
N SER A 8 -21.87 -1.92 4.74
CA SER A 8 -20.70 -1.61 5.58
C SER A 8 -20.57 -2.57 6.76
N ILE A 9 -21.68 -2.92 7.40
CA ILE A 9 -21.70 -3.88 8.51
C ILE A 9 -21.28 -5.27 8.02
N ILE A 10 -21.78 -5.70 6.85
CA ILE A 10 -21.39 -6.98 6.24
C ILE A 10 -19.89 -7.00 5.94
N ASN A 11 -19.33 -5.94 5.33
CA ASN A 11 -17.90 -5.88 5.06
C ASN A 11 -17.06 -5.90 6.34
N ALA A 12 -17.44 -5.15 7.37
CA ALA A 12 -16.76 -5.17 8.67
C ALA A 12 -16.81 -6.56 9.31
N TYR A 13 -17.97 -7.23 9.25
CA TYR A 13 -18.13 -8.59 9.74
C TYR A 13 -17.26 -9.59 8.96
N VAL A 14 -17.17 -9.46 7.64
CA VAL A 14 -16.33 -10.33 6.80
C VAL A 14 -14.84 -10.12 7.10
N ILE A 15 -14.40 -8.87 7.31
CA ILE A 15 -13.01 -8.59 7.73
C ILE A 15 -12.73 -9.21 9.11
N TYR A 16 -13.69 -9.22 10.02
CA TYR A 16 -13.45 -9.81 11.34
C TYR A 16 -13.50 -11.35 11.32
N SER A 17 -14.45 -11.91 10.58
CA SER A 17 -14.86 -13.32 10.68
C SER A 17 -14.20 -14.23 9.63
N SER A 18 -13.78 -13.69 8.49
CA SER A 18 -13.20 -14.50 7.41
C SER A 18 -11.79 -14.99 7.74
N LYS A 19 -11.56 -16.31 7.66
CA LYS A 19 -10.21 -16.89 7.64
C LYS A 19 -9.59 -16.96 6.24
N ASN A 20 -10.29 -16.45 5.23
CA ASN A 20 -9.85 -16.53 3.84
C ASN A 20 -9.04 -15.28 3.46
N ASP A 21 -7.73 -15.48 3.29
CA ASP A 21 -6.77 -14.42 2.93
C ASP A 21 -7.13 -13.72 1.61
N ILE A 22 -7.77 -14.44 0.67
CA ILE A 22 -8.18 -13.87 -0.63
C ILE A 22 -9.29 -12.82 -0.44
N LEU A 23 -10.30 -13.13 0.38
CA LEU A 23 -11.41 -12.21 0.64
C LEU A 23 -10.92 -10.96 1.38
N HIS A 24 -10.04 -11.14 2.37
CA HIS A 24 -9.37 -10.04 3.05
C HIS A 24 -8.63 -9.12 2.07
N THR A 25 -7.83 -9.71 1.19
CA THR A 25 -7.08 -8.95 0.20
C THR A 25 -7.97 -8.18 -0.75
N ILE A 26 -9.04 -8.79 -1.26
CA ILE A 26 -9.99 -8.10 -2.14
C ILE A 26 -10.62 -6.90 -1.43
N ILE A 27 -11.16 -7.10 -0.22
CA ILE A 27 -11.84 -6.05 0.54
C ILE A 27 -10.89 -4.91 0.90
N LEU A 28 -9.70 -5.22 1.42
CA LEU A 28 -8.72 -4.22 1.82
C LEU A 28 -8.16 -3.45 0.61
N THR A 29 -8.00 -4.10 -0.54
CA THR A 29 -7.56 -3.42 -1.76
C THR A 29 -8.63 -2.48 -2.30
N ILE A 30 -9.91 -2.89 -2.28
CA ILE A 30 -11.04 -2.03 -2.63
C ILE A 30 -11.10 -0.82 -1.67
N PHE A 31 -10.98 -1.06 -0.37
CA PHE A 31 -10.96 0.03 0.60
C PHE A 31 -9.77 0.98 0.36
N ALA A 32 -8.57 0.43 0.16
CA ALA A 32 -7.36 1.23 -0.03
C ALA A 32 -7.46 2.10 -1.30
N SER A 33 -8.00 1.54 -2.39
CA SER A 33 -8.24 2.28 -3.63
C SER A 33 -9.27 3.40 -3.47
N ALA A 34 -10.37 3.13 -2.77
CA ALA A 34 -11.39 4.14 -2.47
C ALA A 34 -10.81 5.27 -1.60
N ALA A 35 -10.10 4.93 -0.52
CA ALA A 35 -9.46 5.89 0.37
C ALA A 35 -8.42 6.74 -0.36
N GLY A 36 -7.55 6.13 -1.16
CA GLY A 36 -6.54 6.84 -1.94
C GLY A 36 -7.16 7.80 -2.97
N SER A 37 -8.24 7.38 -3.64
CA SER A 37 -8.98 8.25 -4.56
C SER A 37 -9.59 9.46 -3.85
N VAL A 38 -10.24 9.25 -2.70
CA VAL A 38 -10.81 10.36 -1.90
C VAL A 38 -9.72 11.33 -1.43
N LEU A 39 -8.58 10.82 -0.97
CA LEU A 39 -7.44 11.65 -0.55
C LEU A 39 -6.86 12.46 -1.72
N SER A 40 -6.77 11.85 -2.91
CA SER A 40 -6.33 12.52 -4.14
C SER A 40 -7.23 13.71 -4.50
N PHE A 41 -8.55 13.57 -4.38
CA PHE A 41 -9.49 14.68 -4.62
C PHE A 41 -9.45 15.76 -3.52
N THR A 42 -9.10 15.38 -2.29
CA THR A 42 -9.12 16.29 -1.13
C THR A 42 -7.84 17.12 -1.06
N LEU A 43 -6.71 16.57 -1.49
CA LEU A 43 -5.39 17.18 -1.36
C LEU A 43 -4.95 17.83 -2.67
N SER A 44 -4.21 18.93 -2.56
CA SER A 44 -3.53 19.52 -3.71
C SER A 44 -2.47 18.54 -4.28
N PRO A 45 -2.21 18.52 -5.60
CA PRO A 45 -1.20 17.63 -6.20
C PRO A 45 0.19 17.73 -5.58
N ILE A 46 0.58 18.94 -5.16
CA ILE A 46 1.87 19.18 -4.50
C ILE A 46 1.87 18.51 -3.12
N SER A 47 0.77 18.60 -2.37
CA SER A 47 0.62 17.93 -1.08
C SER A 47 0.69 16.42 -1.24
N VAL A 48 0.11 15.86 -2.32
CA VAL A 48 0.23 14.42 -2.63
C VAL A 48 1.69 14.02 -2.76
N TRP A 49 2.48 14.75 -3.55
CA TRP A 49 3.92 14.45 -3.70
C TRP A 49 4.68 14.56 -2.38
N VAL A 50 4.47 15.65 -1.63
CA VAL A 50 5.17 15.90 -0.37
C VAL A 50 4.84 14.83 0.66
N ILE A 51 3.56 14.50 0.84
CA ILE A 51 3.14 13.49 1.82
C ILE A 51 3.64 12.11 1.40
N SER A 52 3.54 11.73 0.12
CA SER A 52 4.04 10.45 -0.36
C SER A 52 5.55 10.30 -0.15
N ILE A 53 6.33 11.36 -0.41
CA ILE A 53 7.78 11.37 -0.14
C ILE A 53 8.05 11.29 1.37
N ALA A 54 7.34 12.07 2.19
CA ALA A 54 7.52 12.07 3.63
C ALA A 54 7.22 10.70 4.25
N VAL A 55 6.13 10.05 3.84
CA VAL A 55 5.76 8.71 4.29
C VAL A 55 6.75 7.66 3.78
N SER A 56 7.23 7.78 2.54
CA SER A 56 8.29 6.92 2.01
C SER A 56 9.58 7.01 2.85
N ILE A 57 10.01 8.23 3.22
CA ILE A 57 11.18 8.43 4.09
C ILE A 57 10.93 7.83 5.47
N TYR A 58 9.72 8.03 6.00
CA TYR A 58 9.32 7.43 7.27
C TYR A 58 9.34 5.90 7.21
N ASP A 59 8.93 5.28 6.10
CA ASP A 59 8.96 3.82 5.92
C ASP A 59 10.40 3.28 5.99
N ILE A 60 11.35 3.96 5.33
CA ILE A 60 12.80 3.65 5.45
C ILE A 60 13.23 3.70 6.91
N TYR A 61 12.90 4.79 7.61
CA TYR A 61 13.26 4.96 9.01
C TYR A 61 12.63 3.86 9.90
N ALA A 62 11.34 3.58 9.70
CA ALA A 62 10.57 2.62 10.46
C ALA A 62 11.11 1.19 10.33
N VAL A 63 11.55 0.82 9.13
CA VAL A 63 12.13 -0.49 8.82
C VAL A 63 13.53 -0.65 9.41
N PHE A 64 14.42 0.34 9.26
CA PHE A 64 15.82 0.18 9.70
C PHE A 64 16.04 0.47 11.19
N ARG A 65 15.31 1.43 11.77
CA ARG A 65 15.56 1.94 13.14
C ARG A 65 14.30 2.04 14.00
N GLY A 66 13.11 1.94 13.40
CA GLY A 66 11.86 2.22 14.08
C GLY A 66 11.20 1.03 14.78
N PRO A 67 9.94 1.23 15.22
CA PRO A 67 9.19 0.28 16.05
C PRO A 67 8.85 -1.03 15.35
N ILE A 68 8.77 -1.04 14.02
CA ILE A 68 8.46 -2.24 13.21
C ILE A 68 9.54 -3.29 13.39
N LYS A 69 10.82 -2.88 13.43
CA LYS A 69 11.94 -3.79 13.70
C LYS A 69 11.80 -4.48 15.05
N LYS A 70 11.33 -3.78 16.09
CA LYS A 70 11.14 -4.35 17.44
C LYS A 70 10.01 -5.37 17.45
N ILE A 71 8.87 -5.05 16.85
CA ILE A 71 7.73 -5.97 16.73
C ILE A 71 8.14 -7.23 15.96
N ILE A 72 8.84 -7.08 14.84
CA ILE A 72 9.25 -8.22 14.01
C ILE A 72 10.33 -9.07 14.68
N ILE A 73 11.26 -8.48 15.43
CA ILE A 73 12.25 -9.24 16.22
C ILE A 73 11.57 -9.99 17.35
N GLU A 74 10.67 -9.34 18.10
CA GLU A 74 9.97 -9.95 19.24
C GLU A 74 9.05 -11.10 18.79
N TYR A 75 8.32 -10.92 17.68
CA TYR A 75 7.53 -12.00 17.08
C TYR A 75 8.38 -13.02 16.29
N GLY A 76 9.54 -12.62 15.76
CA GLY A 76 10.48 -13.46 15.02
C GLY A 76 11.22 -14.45 15.94
N GLU A 77 11.54 -14.04 17.17
CA GLU A 77 12.10 -14.95 18.18
C GLU A 77 11.07 -15.97 18.68
N ILE A 78 9.80 -15.58 18.86
CA ILE A 78 8.70 -16.51 19.17
C ILE A 78 8.54 -17.56 18.05
N LYS A 79 8.72 -17.16 16.79
CA LYS A 79 8.60 -18.02 15.59
C LYS A 79 9.71 -19.07 15.43
N LYS A 80 10.85 -18.94 16.12
CA LYS A 80 11.94 -19.92 16.02
C LYS A 80 11.63 -21.24 16.76
N ASN A 81 10.66 -21.22 17.67
CA ASN A 81 10.23 -22.39 18.45
C ASN A 81 8.98 -23.11 17.90
N GLU A 82 8.17 -22.48 17.05
CA GLU A 82 6.98 -23.11 16.46
C GLU A 82 7.06 -23.16 14.93
N LYS A 83 7.04 -24.39 14.39
CA LYS A 83 7.01 -24.67 12.96
C LYS A 83 5.91 -23.87 12.26
N ARG A 84 6.31 -23.03 11.30
CA ARG A 84 5.52 -22.47 10.19
C ARG A 84 4.05 -22.17 10.53
N SER A 85 3.80 -21.04 11.19
CA SER A 85 2.56 -20.31 10.93
C SER A 85 2.78 -18.82 11.07
N SER A 86 2.91 -18.15 9.93
CA SER A 86 2.84 -16.69 9.82
C SER A 86 1.46 -16.11 10.18
N LYS A 87 0.56 -16.90 10.77
CA LYS A 87 -0.87 -16.63 10.90
C LYS A 87 -1.22 -15.74 12.11
N GLY A 88 -0.47 -15.82 13.22
CA GLY A 88 -0.83 -15.14 14.48
C GLY A 88 -0.61 -13.61 14.51
N VAL A 89 0.42 -13.10 13.83
CA VAL A 89 0.67 -11.63 13.73
C VAL A 89 -0.25 -10.98 12.71
N ILE A 90 -0.55 -11.71 11.63
CA ILE A 90 -1.54 -11.29 10.64
C ILE A 90 -2.92 -11.22 11.30
N ASP A 91 -3.21 -12.06 12.30
CA ASP A 91 -4.47 -12.08 13.05
C ASP A 91 -4.72 -10.79 13.87
N THR A 92 -3.69 -10.21 14.48
CA THR A 92 -3.80 -8.97 15.27
C THR A 92 -3.75 -7.71 14.42
N LEU A 93 -3.19 -7.77 13.21
CA LEU A 93 -3.11 -6.66 12.25
C LEU A 93 -4.02 -6.84 11.02
N ARG A 94 -5.09 -7.66 11.12
CA ARG A 94 -6.01 -8.01 10.01
C ARG A 94 -6.63 -6.82 9.26
N GLY A 95 -6.66 -5.65 9.88
CA GLY A 95 -7.18 -4.41 9.27
C GLY A 95 -6.12 -3.47 8.69
N ALA A 96 -4.82 -3.71 8.94
CA ALA A 96 -3.74 -2.81 8.52
C ALA A 96 -2.80 -3.43 7.47
N VAL A 97 -2.93 -4.73 7.22
CA VAL A 97 -2.05 -5.52 6.37
C VAL A 97 -2.87 -6.32 5.36
N ILE A 98 -2.44 -6.28 4.10
CA ILE A 98 -3.01 -7.02 2.99
C ILE A 98 -2.20 -8.32 2.83
N PRO A 99 -2.76 -9.50 3.16
CA PRO A 99 -2.05 -10.77 3.08
C PRO A 99 -2.07 -11.34 1.65
N PHE A 100 -0.91 -11.45 1.00
CA PHE A 100 -0.79 -12.02 -0.34
C PHE A 100 0.26 -13.13 -0.41
N ARG A 101 -0.19 -14.39 -0.54
CA ARG A 101 0.67 -15.58 -0.77
C ARG A 101 1.89 -15.68 0.16
N GLY A 102 1.71 -15.35 1.45
CA GLY A 102 2.79 -15.40 2.45
C GLY A 102 3.59 -14.11 2.62
N ILE A 103 3.30 -13.08 1.82
CA ILE A 103 3.81 -11.72 1.95
C ILE A 103 2.72 -10.85 2.58
N SER A 104 3.11 -10.01 3.52
CA SER A 104 2.23 -9.08 4.21
C SER A 104 2.55 -7.67 3.73
N LEU A 105 1.69 -7.09 2.89
CA LEU A 105 1.86 -5.71 2.38
C LEU A 105 1.12 -4.73 3.29
N GLY A 106 1.68 -3.55 3.54
CA GLY A 106 0.97 -2.50 4.27
C GLY A 106 -0.25 -2.02 3.49
N MET A 107 -1.39 -1.88 4.17
CA MET A 107 -2.57 -1.26 3.56
C MET A 107 -2.32 0.20 3.19
N GLY A 108 -1.50 0.90 3.98
CA GLY A 108 -1.06 2.27 3.71
C GLY A 108 -0.39 2.39 2.34
N ASP A 109 0.48 1.45 1.98
CA ASP A 109 1.18 1.45 0.69
C ASP A 109 0.18 1.46 -0.48
N ALA A 110 -0.85 0.60 -0.41
CA ALA A 110 -1.91 0.54 -1.42
C ALA A 110 -2.75 1.83 -1.48
N ILE A 111 -2.99 2.49 -0.34
CA ILE A 111 -3.68 3.80 -0.29
C ILE A 111 -2.86 4.84 -1.05
N PHE A 112 -1.56 4.95 -0.75
CA PHE A 112 -0.69 5.95 -1.40
C PHE A 112 -0.47 5.67 -2.88
N TYR A 113 -0.35 4.41 -3.30
CA TYR A 113 -0.28 4.05 -4.72
C TYR A 113 -1.55 4.48 -5.47
N SER A 114 -2.70 4.23 -4.87
CA SER A 114 -4.00 4.61 -5.45
C SER A 114 -4.17 6.12 -5.50
N MET A 115 -3.68 6.83 -4.48
CA MET A 115 -3.70 8.28 -4.40
C MET A 115 -2.84 8.91 -5.50
N ILE A 116 -1.57 8.51 -5.65
CA ILE A 116 -0.68 9.03 -6.71
C ILE A 116 -1.25 8.75 -8.10
N CYS A 117 -1.77 7.54 -8.33
CA CYS A 117 -2.38 7.16 -9.60
C CYS A 117 -3.62 8.03 -9.91
N SER A 118 -4.51 8.21 -8.93
CA SER A 118 -5.68 9.07 -9.06
C SER A 118 -5.31 10.53 -9.35
N THR A 119 -4.31 11.08 -8.63
CA THR A 119 -3.86 12.46 -8.84
C THR A 119 -3.28 12.63 -10.24
N SER A 120 -2.53 11.64 -10.73
CA SER A 120 -1.94 11.66 -12.08
C SER A 120 -2.99 11.60 -13.20
N LEU A 121 -4.15 10.99 -12.94
CA LEU A 121 -5.25 10.99 -13.89
C LEU A 121 -5.88 12.38 -14.03
N ILE A 122 -6.01 13.12 -12.93
CA ILE A 122 -6.82 14.35 -12.86
C ILE A 122 -5.99 15.60 -13.15
N TYR A 123 -4.76 15.67 -12.64
CA TYR A 123 -3.94 16.89 -12.68
C TYR A 123 -2.72 16.74 -13.59
N PRO A 124 -2.33 17.80 -14.33
CA PRO A 124 -2.96 19.12 -14.42
C PRO A 124 -4.24 19.17 -15.28
N TYR A 125 -4.44 18.18 -16.14
CA TYR A 125 -5.66 17.95 -16.91
C TYR A 125 -5.89 16.45 -16.99
N VAL A 126 -7.13 16.06 -17.30
CA VAL A 126 -7.51 14.65 -17.37
C VAL A 126 -6.73 13.93 -18.47
N SER A 127 -5.89 12.97 -18.09
CA SER A 127 -5.10 12.17 -19.04
C SER A 127 -4.98 10.72 -18.59
N PHE A 128 -5.61 9.83 -19.36
CA PHE A 128 -5.49 8.38 -19.16
C PHE A 128 -4.08 7.86 -19.48
N ALA A 129 -3.41 8.46 -20.47
CA ALA A 129 -2.05 8.07 -20.83
C ALA A 129 -1.08 8.30 -19.67
N ARG A 130 -1.20 9.46 -18.99
CA ARG A 130 -0.42 9.77 -17.79
C ARG A 130 -0.67 8.76 -16.67
N ALA A 131 -1.94 8.49 -16.38
CA ALA A 131 -2.32 7.53 -15.34
C ALA A 131 -1.77 6.13 -15.62
N LEU A 132 -1.81 5.68 -16.88
CA LEU A 132 -1.23 4.39 -17.28
C LEU A 132 0.29 4.36 -17.09
N VAL A 133 1.01 5.39 -17.51
CA VAL A 133 2.47 5.47 -17.32
C VAL A 133 2.84 5.42 -15.85
N VAL A 134 2.12 6.15 -15.00
CA VAL A 134 2.33 6.15 -13.55
C VAL A 134 1.97 4.79 -12.93
N ALA A 135 0.85 4.18 -13.33
CA ALA A 135 0.46 2.84 -12.87
C ALA A 135 1.50 1.77 -13.25
N ILE A 136 2.03 1.82 -14.48
CA ILE A 136 3.11 0.94 -14.93
C ILE A 136 4.38 1.19 -14.11
N SER A 137 4.69 2.45 -13.82
CA SER A 137 5.87 2.80 -13.00
C SER A 137 5.75 2.27 -11.56
N ILE A 138 4.57 2.38 -10.94
CA ILE A 138 4.29 1.83 -9.61
C ILE A 138 4.41 0.31 -9.62
N THR A 139 3.85 -0.38 -10.63
CA THR A 139 3.92 -1.86 -10.70
C THR A 139 5.35 -2.35 -10.91
N ILE A 140 6.15 -1.69 -11.76
CA ILE A 140 7.57 -1.99 -11.93
C ILE A 140 8.34 -1.75 -10.62
N GLY A 141 8.11 -0.62 -9.95
CA GLY A 141 8.75 -0.33 -8.66
C GLY A 141 8.40 -1.37 -7.59
N ASN A 142 7.13 -1.80 -7.53
CA ASN A 142 6.69 -2.85 -6.62
C ASN A 142 7.36 -4.20 -6.96
N TYR A 143 7.47 -4.53 -8.25
CA TYR A 143 8.17 -5.74 -8.70
C TYR A 143 9.64 -5.74 -8.29
N ILE A 144 10.34 -4.61 -8.46
CA ILE A 144 11.74 -4.46 -8.02
C ILE A 144 11.85 -4.66 -6.50
N THR A 145 10.93 -4.06 -5.74
CA THR A 145 10.90 -4.15 -4.27
C THR A 145 10.68 -5.58 -3.81
N LEU A 146 9.71 -6.28 -4.42
CA LEU A 146 9.44 -7.70 -4.14
C LEU A 146 10.64 -8.59 -4.49
N ARG A 147 11.32 -8.32 -5.61
CA ARG A 147 12.54 -9.06 -6.00
C ARG A 147 13.71 -8.81 -5.06
N MET A 148 13.82 -7.61 -4.48
CA MET A 148 14.80 -7.34 -3.43
C MET A 148 14.43 -8.03 -2.11
N LEU A 149 13.13 -8.19 -1.83
CA LEU A 149 12.62 -8.86 -0.63
C LEU A 149 12.94 -10.36 -0.63
N GLU A 150 13.10 -10.99 -1.79
CA GLU A 150 13.62 -12.36 -1.87
C GLU A 150 15.02 -12.52 -1.27
N LYS A 151 15.81 -11.43 -1.21
CA LYS A 151 17.19 -11.44 -0.68
C LYS A 151 17.32 -10.90 0.74
N LYS A 152 16.27 -10.26 1.29
CA LYS A 152 16.30 -9.62 2.61
C LYS A 152 14.98 -9.87 3.34
N ASP A 153 15.06 -10.23 4.62
CA ASP A 153 13.86 -10.56 5.42
C ASP A 153 12.91 -9.38 5.64
N LEU A 154 13.39 -8.14 5.53
CA LEU A 154 12.60 -6.93 5.70
C LEU A 154 13.08 -5.81 4.78
N LEU A 155 12.14 -5.21 4.04
CA LEU A 155 12.38 -4.04 3.19
C LEU A 155 11.23 -3.05 3.27
N PRO A 156 11.52 -1.75 3.18
CA PRO A 156 10.49 -0.73 3.04
C PRO A 156 9.82 -0.88 1.66
N ALA A 157 8.50 -0.94 1.65
CA ALA A 157 7.71 -1.26 0.47
C ALA A 157 7.48 -0.04 -0.41
N MET A 158 7.34 1.14 0.19
CA MET A 158 6.95 2.39 -0.46
C MET A 158 8.04 3.15 -1.23
N PRO A 159 9.33 3.16 -0.84
CA PRO A 159 10.28 4.13 -1.42
C PRO A 159 10.57 3.98 -2.90
N ILE A 160 10.82 2.76 -3.37
CA ILE A 160 11.15 2.53 -4.78
C ILE A 160 9.92 2.83 -5.67
N PRO A 161 8.71 2.30 -5.37
CA PRO A 161 7.52 2.61 -6.17
C PRO A 161 7.16 4.09 -6.18
N THR A 162 7.21 4.78 -5.04
CA THR A 162 6.83 6.20 -4.94
C THR A 162 7.79 7.10 -5.72
N LEU A 163 9.11 6.87 -5.63
CA LEU A 163 10.09 7.62 -6.41
C LEU A 163 9.89 7.43 -7.92
N MET A 164 9.71 6.18 -8.37
CA MET A 164 9.47 5.90 -9.78
C MET A 164 8.17 6.55 -10.28
N ALA A 165 7.11 6.51 -9.46
CA ALA A 165 5.81 7.10 -9.79
C ALA A 165 5.86 8.63 -9.89
N ILE A 166 6.53 9.30 -8.95
CA ILE A 166 6.63 10.77 -8.96
C ILE A 166 7.52 11.23 -10.13
N MET A 167 8.63 10.52 -10.39
CA MET A 167 9.51 10.85 -11.53
C MET A 167 8.79 10.68 -12.87
N SER A 168 8.06 9.58 -13.05
CA SER A 168 7.29 9.38 -14.28
C SER A 168 6.13 10.36 -14.39
N TYR A 169 5.47 10.69 -13.28
CA TYR A 169 4.40 11.70 -13.27
C TYR A 169 4.92 13.08 -13.71
N LEU A 170 6.02 13.55 -13.13
CA LEU A 170 6.66 14.83 -13.51
C LEU A 170 7.13 14.82 -14.97
N LEU A 171 7.70 13.71 -15.44
CA LEU A 171 8.13 13.56 -16.82
C LEU A 171 6.94 13.61 -17.79
N SER A 172 5.83 12.97 -17.45
CA SER A 172 4.60 13.03 -18.26
C SER A 172 3.98 14.44 -18.29
N ILE A 173 4.04 15.19 -17.18
CA ILE A 173 3.65 16.61 -17.17
C ILE A 173 4.53 17.42 -18.13
N LEU A 174 5.85 17.20 -18.09
CA LEU A 174 6.81 17.89 -18.97
C LEU A 174 6.57 17.57 -20.45
N LEU A 175 6.28 16.30 -20.76
CA LEU A 175 5.98 15.82 -22.11
C LEU A 175 4.57 16.22 -22.59
N LYS A 176 3.74 16.83 -21.74
CA LYS A 176 2.33 17.14 -22.01
C LYS A 176 1.53 15.93 -22.49
N ILE A 177 1.82 14.78 -21.89
CA ILE A 177 1.07 13.53 -22.03
C ILE A 177 0.17 13.42 -20.80
#